data_AF-A0A5C8JQU0-F1
#
_entry.id   AF-A0A5C8JQU0-F1
#
_cell.length_a   1.000
_cell.length_b   1.000
_cell.length_c   1.000
_cell.angle_alpha   90.00
_cell.angle_beta   90.00
_cell.angle_gamma   90.00
#
_symmetry.space_group_name_H-M   'P 1'
#
loop_
_entity.id
_entity.type
_entity.pdbx_description
1 polymer ?
#
loop_
_entity_poly.entity_id
_entity_poly.type
_entity_poly.pdbx_seq_one_letter_code
_entity_poly.pdbx_strand_id
1 'polypeptide(L)' 'MSGPFAAAIRERARQAHAALETARAEDDPEALIVAEGEWDDVRRMAREHDIELGPEGTVAE' A
#
# COMPACT_ATOMS: atom_id res chain seq x y z
N MET A 1 15.61 -3.89 9.86
CA MET A 1 16.36 -4.09 8.60
C MET A 1 16.08 -2.88 7.70
N SER A 2 16.81 -1.76 7.85
CA SER A 2 16.58 -0.56 7.01
C SER A 2 17.31 -0.72 5.67
N GLY A 3 16.83 -1.68 4.88
CA GLY A 3 17.42 -2.07 3.60
C GLY A 3 16.53 -1.69 2.41
N PRO A 4 17.05 -1.86 1.18
CA PRO A 4 16.33 -1.63 -0.08
C PRO A 4 14.95 -2.29 -0.15
N PHE A 5 14.77 -3.45 0.49
CA PHE A 5 13.49 -4.15 0.57
C PHE A 5 12.40 -3.34 1.30
N ALA A 6 12.70 -2.77 2.47
CA ALA A 6 11.75 -1.94 3.20
C ALA A 6 11.42 -0.63 2.46
N ALA A 7 12.34 -0.12 1.64
CA ALA A 7 12.06 1.01 0.76
C ALA A 7 11.10 0.60 -0.38
N ALA A 8 11.30 -0.57 -0.98
CA ALA A 8 10.43 -1.09 -2.04
C ALA A 8 9.00 -1.40 -1.52
N ILE A 9 8.88 -1.98 -0.32
CA ILE A 9 7.57 -2.24 0.32
C ILE A 9 6.82 -0.92 0.55
N ARG A 10 7.49 0.11 1.05
CA ARG A 10 6.88 1.44 1.27
C ARG A 10 6.49 2.14 -0.02
N GLU A 11 7.31 2.01 -1.06
CA GLU A 11 6.96 2.52 -2.39
C GLU A 11 5.70 1.83 -2.94
N ARG A 12 5.65 0.50 -2.88
CA ARG A 12 4.48 -0.28 -3.31
C ARG A 12 3.24 0.08 -2.49
N ALA A 13 3.40 0.31 -1.19
CA ALA A 13 2.33 0.76 -0.31
C ALA A 13 1.75 2.11 -0.76
N ARG A 14 2.61 3.10 -1.03
CA ARG A 14 2.17 4.41 -1.56
C ARG A 14 1.44 4.28 -2.90
N GLN A 15 1.93 3.43 -3.80
CA GLN A 15 1.31 3.22 -5.11
C GLN A 15 -0.07 2.57 -5.00
N ALA A 16 -0.21 1.53 -4.18
CA ALA A 16 -1.48 0.86 -3.95
C ALA A 16 -2.50 1.82 -3.30
N HIS A 17 -2.08 2.60 -2.30
CA HIS A 17 -2.93 3.60 -1.68
C HIS A 17 -3.39 4.69 -2.68
N ALA A 18 -2.47 5.18 -3.53
CA ALA A 18 -2.82 6.16 -4.56
C ALA A 18 -3.82 5.60 -5.58
N ALA A 19 -3.67 4.34 -6.00
CA ALA A 19 -4.63 3.68 -6.89
C ALA A 19 -6.02 3.56 -6.24
N LEU A 20 -6.06 3.28 -4.94
CA LEU A 20 -7.29 3.21 -4.15
C LEU A 20 -8.02 4.56 -4.12
N GLU A 21 -7.28 5.65 -3.88
CA GLU A 21 -7.85 7.01 -3.89
C GLU A 21 -8.33 7.42 -5.28
N THR A 22 -7.59 7.07 -6.35
CA THR A 22 -8.03 7.30 -7.73
C THR A 22 -9.32 6.55 -8.04
N ALA A 23 -9.38 5.24 -7.72
CA ALA A 23 -10.57 4.43 -7.97
C ALA A 23 -11.80 4.96 -7.21
N ARG A 24 -11.61 5.44 -5.98
CA ARG A 24 -12.67 6.12 -5.20
C ARG A 24 -13.11 7.43 -5.84
N ALA A 25 -12.17 8.23 -6.34
CA ALA A 25 -12.49 9.50 -6.97
C ALA A 25 -13.22 9.34 -8.32
N GLU A 26 -12.93 8.25 -9.03
CA GLU A 26 -13.53 7.94 -10.34
C GLU A 26 -14.85 7.15 -10.24
N ASP A 27 -15.24 6.73 -9.02
CA ASP A 27 -16.38 5.84 -8.77
C ASP A 27 -16.31 4.56 -9.63
N ASP A 28 -15.09 4.03 -9.79
CA ASP A 28 -14.81 2.82 -10.54
C ASP A 28 -14.77 1.60 -9.58
N PRO A 29 -15.85 0.81 -9.51
CA PRO A 29 -15.92 -0.32 -8.58
C PRO A 29 -14.97 -1.46 -8.95
N GLU A 30 -14.62 -1.63 -10.23
CA GLU A 30 -13.68 -2.67 -10.65
C GLU A 30 -12.26 -2.28 -10.24
N ALA A 31 -11.86 -1.04 -10.53
CA ALA A 31 -10.57 -0.51 -10.09
C ALA A 31 -10.45 -0.49 -8.56
N LEU A 32 -11.54 -0.22 -7.84
CA LEU A 32 -11.55 -0.22 -6.38
C LEU A 32 -11.24 -1.60 -5.81
N ILE A 33 -11.90 -2.66 -6.32
CA ILE A 33 -11.67 -4.05 -5.88
C ILE A 33 -10.20 -4.45 -6.09
N VAL A 34 -9.63 -4.11 -7.25
CA VAL A 34 -8.23 -4.39 -7.56
C VAL A 34 -7.29 -3.64 -6.61
N ALA A 35 -7.52 -2.34 -6.41
CA ALA A 35 -6.69 -1.52 -5.55
C ALA A 35 -6.76 -1.92 -4.06
N GLU A 36 -7.94 -2.33 -3.58
CA GLU A 36 -8.11 -2.89 -2.23
C GLU A 36 -7.32 -4.19 -2.04
N GLY A 37 -7.36 -5.10 -3.01
CA GLY A 37 -6.57 -6.33 -2.97
C GLY A 37 -5.06 -6.07 -2.92
N GLU A 38 -4.57 -5.17 -3.78
CA GLU A 38 -3.15 -4.79 -3.80
C GLU A 38 -2.70 -4.11 -2.48
N TRP A 39 -3.58 -3.31 -1.88
CA TRP A 39 -3.34 -2.68 -0.58
C TRP A 39 -3.32 -3.68 0.57
N ASP A 40 -4.21 -4.67 0.58
CA ASP A 40 -4.18 -5.72 1.59
C ASP A 40 -2.95 -6.61 1.45
N ASP A 41 -2.54 -6.94 0.23
CA ASP A 41 -1.35 -7.75 -0.02
C ASP A 41 -0.07 -7.04 0.42
N VAL A 42 0.08 -5.75 0.14
CA VAL A 42 1.29 -5.02 0.58
C VAL A 42 1.33 -4.86 2.10
N ARG A 43 0.18 -4.70 2.76
CA ARG A 43 0.09 -4.65 4.24
C ARG A 43 0.41 -5.99 4.86
N ARG A 44 -0.04 -7.09 4.25
CA ARG A 44 0.31 -8.45 4.68
C ARG A 44 1.81 -8.69 4.55
N MET A 45 2.40 -8.37 3.40
CA MET A 45 3.84 -8.53 3.18
C MET A 45 4.66 -7.66 4.15
N ALA A 46 4.23 -6.43 4.42
CA ALA A 46 4.91 -5.58 5.39
C ALA A 46 4.88 -6.18 6.80
N ARG A 47 3.73 -6.71 7.24
CA ARG A 47 3.61 -7.41 8.53
C ARG A 47 4.48 -8.66 8.62
N GLU A 48 4.55 -9.46 7.55
CA GLU A 48 5.40 -10.67 7.49
C GLU A 48 6.89 -10.36 7.64
N HIS A 49 7.30 -9.11 7.36
CA HIS A 49 8.68 -8.65 7.40
C HIS A 49 8.97 -7.59 8.48
N ASP A 50 8.06 -7.42 9.45
CA ASP A 50 8.16 -6.43 10.52
C ASP A 50 8.41 -4.98 10.01
N ILE A 51 7.78 -4.62 8.89
CA ILE A 51 7.82 -3.29 8.32
C ILE A 51 6.56 -2.53 8.72
N GLU A 52 6.75 -1.42 9.42
CA GLU A 52 5.65 -0.52 9.78
C GLU A 52 5.23 0.31 8.56
N LEU A 53 3.94 0.21 8.22
CA LEU A 53 3.28 1.06 7.23
C LEU A 53 2.26 1.95 7.96
N GLY A 54 2.29 3.25 7.68
CA GLY A 54 1.26 4.19 8.10
C GLY A 54 -0.05 3.99 7.31
N PRO A 55 -1.11 4.72 7.72
CA PRO A 55 -2.45 4.55 7.17
C PRO A 55 -2.53 4.82 5.66
N GLU A 56 -1.70 5.72 5.12
CA GLU A 56 -1.63 6.01 3.68
C GLU A 56 -0.42 5.35 2.97
N GLY A 57 0.30 4.44 3.63
CA GLY A 57 1.58 3.92 3.15
C GLY A 57 2.77 4.85 3.45
N THR A 58 2.54 5.88 4.25
CA THR A 58 3.55 6.82 4.77
C THR A 58 4.27 6.23 5.99
N VAL A 59 5.53 6.59 6.24
CA VAL A 59 6.22 6.25 7.50
C VAL A 59 5.54 7.03 8.64
N ALA A 60 5.16 6.35 9.72
CA ALA A 60 5.00 7.02 11.00
C ALA A 60 6.40 7.49 11.43
N GLU A 61 6.60 8.79 11.56
CA GLU A 61 7.83 9.37 12.13
C GLU A 61 7.92 9.13 13.64
#